data_AF-A0A256ZCE3-F1
#
_entry.id   AF-A0A256ZCE3-F1
#
_cell.length_a   1.000
_cell.length_b   1.000
_cell.length_c   1.000
_cell.angle_alpha   90.00
_cell.angle_beta   90.00
_cell.angle_gamma   90.00
#
_symmetry.space_group_name_H-M   'P 1'
#
loop_
_entity.id
_entity.type
_entity.pdbx_description
1 polymer ?
#
loop_
_entity_poly.entity_id
_entity_poly.type
_entity_poly.pdbx_seq_one_letter_code
_entity_poly.pdbx_strand_id
1 'polypeptide(L)'
;MAGGRIGGGKLKRGLLISVVLVAVILATSAYILYPRRSLQVYLLYHEAIGGGGVGGIIDVNLMVKNTGNRKAGYVEGYLSVVGEGGEEVLRLNISFWDLAPGDVDEAQGYFVGDQFQSYRMEVSLTYSIGEKDGSVMKVLQISEDYMNVISSFTLKC
;
A
#
# COMPACT_ATOMS: atom_id res chain seq x y z
N MET A 1 -73.17 2.53 -1.49
CA MET A 1 -72.31 1.42 -1.95
C MET A 1 -70.86 1.76 -1.60
N ALA A 2 -70.34 1.20 -0.52
CA ALA A 2 -68.96 1.42 -0.07
C ALA A 2 -68.16 0.14 -0.32
N GLY A 3 -67.33 0.13 -1.36
CA GLY A 3 -66.38 -0.95 -1.67
C GLY A 3 -65.02 -0.61 -1.08
N GLY A 4 -64.65 -1.28 0.02
CA GLY A 4 -63.42 -1.06 0.75
C GLY A 4 -62.16 -1.46 -0.03
N ARG A 5 -61.20 -0.53 -0.11
CA ARG A 5 -59.81 -0.81 -0.50
C ARG A 5 -59.12 -1.58 0.63
N ILE A 6 -59.03 -2.90 0.51
CA ILE A 6 -58.33 -3.75 1.47
C ILE A 6 -56.82 -3.75 1.16
N GLY A 7 -56.05 -3.07 2.02
CA GLY A 7 -54.93 -3.70 2.75
C GLY A 7 -53.66 -4.16 2.02
N GLY A 8 -53.41 -3.84 0.75
CA GLY A 8 -52.22 -4.32 0.02
C GLY A 8 -50.85 -3.75 0.43
N GLY A 9 -50.80 -2.76 1.34
CA GLY A 9 -49.57 -2.03 1.67
C GLY A 9 -48.65 -2.74 2.69
N LYS A 10 -49.22 -3.47 3.66
CA LYS A 10 -48.42 -4.09 4.73
C LYS A 10 -47.66 -5.33 4.27
N LEU A 11 -48.29 -6.16 3.42
CA LEU A 11 -47.67 -7.38 2.87
C LEU A 11 -46.53 -7.04 1.90
N LYS A 12 -46.71 -6.01 1.06
CA LYS A 12 -45.67 -5.50 0.15
C LYS A 12 -44.50 -4.87 0.92
N ARG A 13 -44.76 -4.17 2.03
CA ARG A 13 -43.70 -3.62 2.90
C ARG A 13 -42.91 -4.72 3.61
N GLY A 14 -43.57 -5.75 4.15
CA GLY A 14 -42.88 -6.89 4.77
C GLY A 14 -41.99 -7.64 3.78
N LEU A 15 -42.49 -7.91 2.58
CA LEU A 15 -41.70 -8.53 1.51
C LEU A 15 -40.48 -7.67 1.12
N LEU A 16 -40.68 -6.35 0.96
CA LEU A 16 -39.62 -5.43 0.55
C LEU A 16 -38.54 -5.30 1.61
N ILE A 17 -38.90 -5.27 2.89
CA ILE A 17 -37.95 -5.31 4.01
C ILE A 17 -37.15 -6.63 3.99
N SER A 18 -37.82 -7.77 3.82
CA SER A 18 -37.13 -9.07 3.75
C SER A 18 -36.15 -9.15 2.58
N VAL A 19 -36.52 -8.65 1.39
CA VAL A 19 -35.62 -8.63 0.23
C VAL A 19 -34.42 -7.72 0.47
N VAL A 20 -34.62 -6.53 1.03
CA VAL A 20 -33.51 -5.62 1.37
C VAL A 20 -32.59 -6.26 2.40
N LEU A 21 -33.15 -6.90 3.43
CA LEU A 21 -32.37 -7.60 4.45
C LEU A 21 -31.51 -8.70 3.83
N VAL A 22 -32.08 -9.54 2.97
CA VAL A 22 -31.35 -10.62 2.27
C VAL A 22 -30.26 -10.03 1.37
N ALA A 23 -30.55 -8.96 0.63
CA ALA A 23 -29.56 -8.29 -0.22
C ALA A 23 -28.39 -7.73 0.59
N VAL A 24 -28.65 -7.12 1.75
CA VAL A 24 -27.62 -6.63 2.66
C VAL A 24 -26.79 -7.79 3.20
N ILE A 25 -27.42 -8.88 3.66
CA ILE A 25 -26.71 -10.07 4.16
C ILE A 25 -25.82 -10.66 3.07
N LEU A 26 -26.32 -10.80 1.83
CA LEU A 26 -25.53 -11.30 0.71
C LEU A 26 -24.38 -10.37 0.35
N ALA A 27 -24.60 -9.05 0.34
CA ALA A 27 -23.54 -8.07 0.07
C ALA A 27 -22.45 -8.08 1.15
N THR A 28 -22.84 -8.11 2.44
CA THR A 28 -21.89 -8.21 3.56
C THR A 28 -21.16 -9.54 3.56
N SER A 29 -21.87 -10.64 3.27
CA SER A 29 -21.26 -11.98 3.16
C SER A 29 -20.27 -12.04 2.01
N ALA A 30 -20.62 -11.52 0.83
CA ALA A 30 -19.71 -11.45 -0.30
C ALA A 30 -18.45 -10.62 0.03
N TYR A 31 -18.60 -9.49 0.72
CA TYR A 31 -17.46 -8.67 1.14
C TYR A 31 -16.50 -9.42 2.09
N ILE A 32 -17.02 -10.25 2.99
CA ILE A 32 -16.22 -11.07 3.92
C ILE A 32 -15.63 -12.30 3.22
N LEU A 33 -16.40 -12.93 2.34
CA LEU A 33 -16.05 -14.21 1.72
C LEU A 33 -15.01 -14.06 0.60
N TYR A 34 -15.05 -12.98 -0.19
CA TYR A 34 -14.05 -12.76 -1.23
C TYR A 34 -12.73 -12.25 -0.64
N PRO A 35 -11.65 -13.05 -0.64
CA PRO A 35 -10.36 -12.64 -0.09
C PRO A 35 -9.74 -11.54 -0.97
N ARG A 36 -9.54 -10.36 -0.39
CA ARG A 36 -8.77 -9.27 -0.99
C ARG A 36 -7.36 -9.34 -0.42
N ARG A 37 -6.40 -9.70 -1.26
CA ARG A 37 -4.98 -9.81 -0.92
C ARG A 37 -4.23 -8.67 -1.60
N SER A 38 -4.00 -7.58 -0.85
CA SER A 38 -3.50 -6.34 -1.43
C SER A 38 -2.61 -5.61 -0.43
N LEU A 39 -1.35 -5.39 -0.81
CA LEU A 39 -0.44 -4.48 -0.10
C LEU A 39 -0.21 -3.26 -0.97
N GLN A 40 -0.26 -2.08 -0.36
CA GLN A 40 0.12 -0.84 -1.01
C GLN A 40 1.49 -0.44 -0.48
N VAL A 41 2.46 -0.31 -1.39
CA VAL A 41 3.81 0.14 -1.06
C VAL A 41 3.94 1.59 -1.46
N TYR A 42 4.46 2.41 -0.56
CA TYR A 42 4.77 3.82 -0.78
C TYR A 42 6.27 4.00 -0.62
N LEU A 43 6.87 4.69 -1.58
CA LEU A 43 8.26 5.09 -1.58
C LEU A 43 8.29 6.61 -1.52
N LEU A 44 8.97 7.15 -0.53
CA LEU A 44 9.18 8.57 -0.36
C LEU A 44 10.67 8.84 -0.39
N TYR A 45 11.07 9.73 -1.28
CA TYR A 45 12.38 10.34 -1.33
C TYR A 45 12.20 11.82 -1.03
N HIS A 46 12.96 12.33 -0.08
CA HIS A 46 12.98 13.73 0.28
C HIS A 46 14.41 14.20 0.42
N GLU A 47 14.70 15.35 -0.16
CA GLU A 47 16.01 15.97 -0.06
C GLU A 47 15.92 17.29 0.71
N ALA A 48 16.68 17.36 1.80
CA ALA A 48 16.89 18.57 2.57
C ALA A 48 18.16 19.28 2.07
N ILE A 49 17.99 20.48 1.51
CA ILE A 49 19.07 21.29 0.94
C ILE A 49 20.13 21.57 2.00
N GLY A 50 21.36 21.10 1.74
CA GLY A 50 22.54 21.43 2.53
C GLY A 50 23.01 22.85 2.23
N GLY A 51 23.14 23.70 3.25
CA GLY A 51 23.74 25.03 3.07
C GLY A 51 25.25 24.94 2.89
N GLY A 52 25.79 25.54 1.81
CA GLY A 52 27.22 25.87 1.73
C GLY A 52 28.15 24.87 1.03
N GLY A 53 27.65 24.06 0.08
CA GLY A 53 28.51 23.20 -0.75
C GLY A 53 28.95 21.89 -0.11
N VAL A 54 28.33 21.53 1.02
CA VAL A 54 28.39 20.20 1.63
C VAL A 54 27.06 19.52 1.26
N GLY A 55 27.11 18.27 0.79
CA GLY A 55 25.96 17.53 0.25
C GLY A 55 24.67 17.61 1.08
N GLY A 56 23.53 17.39 0.41
CA GLY A 56 22.20 17.38 1.03
C GLY A 56 21.97 16.13 1.89
N ILE A 57 21.11 16.24 2.90
CA ILE A 57 20.60 15.07 3.62
C ILE A 57 19.42 14.56 2.81
N ILE A 58 19.51 13.29 2.41
CA ILE A 58 18.47 12.61 1.63
C ILE A 58 17.80 11.59 2.53
N ASP A 59 16.52 11.79 2.80
CA ASP A 59 15.65 10.90 3.55
C ASP A 59 14.89 9.98 2.60
N VAL A 60 14.88 8.69 2.93
CA VAL A 60 14.16 7.66 2.18
C VAL A 60 13.28 6.86 3.11
N ASN A 61 11.99 6.76 2.78
CA ASN A 61 11.02 5.97 3.52
C ASN A 61 10.31 4.99 2.59
N LEU A 62 10.27 3.73 3.00
CA LEU A 62 9.39 2.72 2.43
C LEU A 62 8.31 2.37 3.44
N MET A 63 7.05 2.60 3.06
CA MET A 63 5.89 2.22 3.86
C MET A 63 5.11 1.12 3.17
N VAL A 64 4.68 0.12 3.93
CA VAL A 64 3.81 -0.96 3.44
C VAL A 64 2.51 -0.94 4.21
N LYS A 65 1.41 -0.74 3.50
CA LYS A 65 0.06 -0.77 4.04
C LYS A 65 -0.69 -2.01 3.59
N ASN A 66 -1.26 -2.76 4.51
CA ASN A 66 -2.20 -3.82 4.16
C ASN A 66 -3.58 -3.23 3.84
N THR A 67 -3.93 -3.22 2.56
CA THR A 67 -5.22 -2.72 2.05
C THR A 67 -6.22 -3.85 1.79
N GLY A 68 -5.80 -5.10 1.96
CA GLY A 68 -6.62 -6.29 1.85
C GLY A 68 -7.49 -6.55 3.08
N ASN A 69 -8.30 -7.60 3.01
CA ASN A 69 -9.03 -8.14 4.16
C ASN A 69 -8.37 -9.44 4.71
N ARG A 70 -7.16 -9.76 4.22
CA ARG A 70 -6.34 -10.87 4.70
C ARG A 70 -5.06 -10.33 5.32
N LYS A 71 -4.66 -10.95 6.43
CA LYS A 71 -3.40 -10.67 7.10
C LYS A 71 -2.22 -10.99 6.18
N ALA A 72 -1.21 -10.13 6.14
CA ALA A 72 0.07 -10.47 5.56
C ALA A 72 0.93 -11.12 6.64
N GLY A 73 1.40 -12.34 6.38
CA GLY A 73 2.21 -13.09 7.33
C GLY A 73 3.60 -12.47 7.46
N TYR A 74 4.21 -12.15 6.32
CA TYR A 74 5.48 -11.46 6.25
C TYR A 74 5.57 -10.56 5.02
N VAL A 75 6.39 -9.53 5.11
CA VAL A 75 6.90 -8.72 4.00
C VAL A 75 8.38 -8.49 4.27
N GLU A 76 9.24 -9.06 3.43
CA GLU A 76 10.68 -9.03 3.62
C GLU A 76 11.40 -8.62 2.35
N GLY A 77 12.60 -8.06 2.50
CA GLY A 77 13.46 -7.74 1.36
C GLY A 77 14.35 -6.55 1.64
N TYR A 78 14.54 -5.70 0.63
CA TYR A 78 15.35 -4.50 0.78
C TYR A 78 14.88 -3.35 -0.10
N LEU A 79 15.23 -2.15 0.35
CA LEU A 79 15.34 -0.96 -0.47
C LEU A 79 16.82 -0.59 -0.55
N SER A 80 17.35 -0.41 -1.76
CA SER A 80 18.69 0.13 -1.96
C SER A 80 18.61 1.41 -2.79
N VAL A 81 19.54 2.32 -2.53
CA VAL A 81 19.73 3.53 -3.31
C VAL A 81 21.13 3.46 -3.91
N VAL A 82 21.20 3.64 -5.22
CA VAL A 82 22.43 3.57 -6.00
C VAL A 82 22.68 4.94 -6.63
N GLY A 83 23.88 5.48 -6.43
CA GLY A 83 24.32 6.71 -7.08
C GLY A 83 24.63 6.53 -8.56
N GLU A 84 24.93 7.61 -9.26
CA GLU A 84 25.25 7.59 -10.70
C GLU A 84 26.49 6.75 -11.03
N GLY A 85 27.47 6.68 -10.11
CA GLY A 85 28.67 5.86 -10.26
C GLY A 85 28.45 4.35 -10.07
N GLY A 86 27.22 3.95 -9.70
CA GLY A 86 26.86 2.55 -9.46
C GLY A 86 27.14 2.08 -8.02
N GLU A 87 27.66 2.93 -7.15
CA GLU A 87 27.83 2.67 -5.73
C GLU A 87 26.49 2.67 -4.97
N GLU A 88 26.31 1.70 -4.08
CA GLU A 88 25.19 1.70 -3.14
C GLU A 88 25.48 2.69 -2.01
N VAL A 89 24.64 3.72 -1.90
CA VAL A 89 24.77 4.79 -0.89
C VAL A 89 23.89 4.55 0.34
N LEU A 90 22.84 3.74 0.18
CA LEU A 90 21.94 3.34 1.26
C LEU A 90 21.39 1.95 0.99
N ARG A 91 21.27 1.15 2.05
CA ARG A 91 20.51 -0.10 2.05
C ARG A 91 19.67 -0.24 3.31
N LEU A 92 18.38 -0.45 3.12
CA LEU A 92 17.42 -0.74 4.16
C LEU A 92 16.94 -2.17 4.00
N ASN A 93 17.21 -3.00 5.01
CA ASN A 93 16.62 -4.33 5.10
C ASN A 93 15.22 -4.20 5.69
N ILE A 94 14.26 -4.87 5.06
CA ILE A 94 12.84 -4.79 5.39
C ILE A 94 12.43 -6.15 5.93
N SER A 95 11.80 -6.16 7.09
CA SER A 95 11.21 -7.37 7.67
C SER A 95 10.04 -6.95 8.54
N PHE A 96 8.84 -6.99 7.95
CA PHE A 96 7.58 -6.72 8.62
C PHE A 96 6.82 -8.02 8.79
N TRP A 97 6.28 -8.25 9.98
CA TRP A 97 5.59 -9.47 10.33
C TRP A 97 4.18 -9.16 10.76
N ASP A 98 3.27 -10.07 10.41
CA ASP A 98 1.93 -10.09 10.96
C ASP A 98 1.05 -8.84 10.71
N LEU A 99 1.29 -8.12 9.62
CA LEU A 99 0.52 -6.95 9.17
C LEU A 99 -0.98 -7.27 8.98
N ALA A 100 -1.82 -6.84 9.93
CA ALA A 100 -3.27 -7.07 9.90
C ALA A 100 -3.95 -6.17 8.86
N PRO A 101 -5.22 -6.47 8.47
CA PRO A 101 -5.98 -5.59 7.58
C PRO A 101 -6.06 -4.15 8.10
N GLY A 102 -5.55 -3.20 7.32
CA GLY A 102 -5.51 -1.78 7.65
C GLY A 102 -4.18 -1.30 8.25
N ASP A 103 -3.32 -2.21 8.70
CA ASP A 103 -2.04 -1.88 9.33
C ASP A 103 -1.04 -1.28 8.33
N VAL A 104 -0.10 -0.51 8.88
CA VAL A 104 0.99 0.14 8.17
C VAL A 104 2.26 -0.08 8.96
N ASP A 105 3.31 -0.55 8.29
CA ASP A 105 4.68 -0.54 8.80
C ASP A 105 5.59 0.25 7.86
N GLU A 106 6.72 0.70 8.38
CA GLU A 106 7.67 1.52 7.64
C GLU A 106 9.13 1.19 7.95
N ALA A 107 9.98 1.41 6.95
CA ALA A 107 11.42 1.34 7.04
C ALA A 107 11.99 2.67 6.54
N GLN A 108 12.75 3.34 7.40
CA GLN A 108 13.30 4.67 7.14
C GLN A 108 14.82 4.63 7.18
N GLY A 109 15.44 5.43 6.33
CA GLY A 109 16.87 5.65 6.30
C GLY A 109 17.19 7.00 5.72
N TYR A 110 18.44 7.41 5.91
CA TYR A 110 18.96 8.62 5.28
C TYR A 110 20.41 8.40 4.88
N PHE A 111 20.86 9.19 3.92
CA PHE A 111 22.28 9.28 3.55
C PHE A 111 22.63 10.73 3.21
N VAL A 112 23.93 11.04 3.17
CA VAL A 112 24.43 12.33 2.71
C VAL A 112 24.91 12.15 1.28
N GLY A 113 24.33 12.91 0.35
CA GLY A 113 24.60 12.79 -1.08
C GLY A 113 24.72 14.14 -1.78
N ASP A 114 25.13 14.11 -3.05
CA ASP A 114 25.06 15.29 -3.90
C ASP A 114 23.61 15.52 -4.36
N GLN A 115 23.12 16.74 -4.14
CA GLN A 115 21.79 17.21 -4.54
C GLN A 115 21.64 17.37 -6.05
N PHE A 116 22.75 17.44 -6.77
CA PHE A 116 22.80 17.59 -8.23
C PHE A 116 23.08 16.27 -8.94
N GLN A 117 22.90 15.14 -8.25
CA GLN A 117 23.15 13.81 -8.81
C GLN A 117 21.84 13.03 -8.96
N SER A 118 21.78 12.22 -10.02
CA SER A 118 20.67 11.28 -10.18
C SER A 118 20.87 10.04 -9.30
N TYR A 119 19.78 9.56 -8.71
CA TYR A 119 19.76 8.34 -7.90
C TYR A 119 18.84 7.29 -8.50
N ARG A 120 19.18 6.02 -8.28
CA ARG A 120 18.32 4.87 -8.62
C ARG A 120 17.91 4.15 -7.35
N MET A 121 16.61 4.13 -7.06
CA MET A 121 16.07 3.36 -5.96
C MET A 121 15.57 2.00 -6.46
N GLU A 122 16.06 0.93 -5.84
CA GLU A 122 15.67 -0.44 -6.13
C GLU A 122 14.97 -1.04 -4.92
N VAL A 123 13.78 -1.57 -5.13
CA VAL A 123 12.96 -2.17 -4.09
C VAL A 123 12.68 -3.60 -4.49
N SER A 124 13.15 -4.54 -3.66
CA SER A 124 12.89 -5.96 -3.81
C SER A 124 12.14 -6.44 -2.58
N LEU A 125 10.93 -6.96 -2.77
CA LEU A 125 10.08 -7.46 -1.69
C LEU A 125 9.60 -8.87 -2.02
N THR A 126 9.67 -9.75 -1.03
CA THR A 126 8.98 -11.04 -0.98
C THR A 126 7.94 -10.96 0.14
N TYR A 127 6.75 -11.47 -0.10
CA TYR A 127 5.64 -11.28 0.82
C TYR A 127 4.69 -12.48 0.80
N SER A 128 3.95 -12.65 1.90
CA SER A 128 2.87 -13.62 2.02
C SER A 128 1.60 -12.95 2.50
N ILE A 129 0.49 -13.13 1.79
CA ILE A 129 -0.83 -12.58 2.12
C ILE A 129 -1.88 -13.70 2.14
N GLY A 130 -2.34 -14.07 3.34
CA GLY A 130 -3.17 -15.25 3.53
C GLY A 130 -2.42 -16.53 3.18
N GLU A 131 -2.79 -17.17 2.06
CA GLU A 131 -2.22 -18.44 1.59
C GLU A 131 -1.45 -18.27 0.26
N LYS A 132 -1.09 -17.03 -0.07
CA LYS A 132 -0.44 -16.69 -1.34
C LYS A 132 0.84 -15.92 -1.07
N ASP A 133 1.90 -16.40 -1.69
CA ASP A 133 3.19 -15.73 -1.67
C ASP A 133 3.41 -15.00 -3.00
N GLY A 134 4.22 -13.96 -2.95
CA GLY A 134 4.60 -13.18 -4.12
C GLY A 134 5.95 -12.52 -3.93
N SER A 135 6.53 -12.11 -5.05
CA SER A 135 7.76 -11.33 -5.07
C SER A 135 7.64 -10.21 -6.08
N VAL A 136 8.32 -9.10 -5.83
CA VAL A 136 8.36 -7.95 -6.73
C VAL A 136 9.74 -7.34 -6.70
N MET A 137 10.18 -6.86 -7.85
CA MET A 137 11.30 -5.93 -7.97
C MET A 137 10.81 -4.68 -8.71
N LYS A 138 11.01 -3.51 -8.11
CA LYS A 138 10.69 -2.21 -8.69
C LYS A 138 11.93 -1.34 -8.67
N VAL A 139 12.10 -0.61 -9.76
CA VAL A 139 13.19 0.36 -9.92
C VAL A 139 12.55 1.71 -10.19
N LEU A 140 12.99 2.71 -9.45
CA LEU A 140 12.59 4.10 -9.61
C LEU A 140 13.84 4.94 -9.87
N GLN A 141 13.87 5.60 -11.02
CA GLN A 141 14.90 6.57 -11.34
C GLN A 141 14.48 7.94 -10.80
N ILE A 142 15.34 8.56 -10.00
CA ILE A 142 15.19 9.91 -9.49
C ILE A 142 16.20 10.78 -10.23
N SER A 143 15.71 11.75 -10.98
CA SER A 143 16.55 12.74 -11.65
C SER A 143 16.92 13.86 -10.66
N GLU A 144 18.07 14.49 -10.92
CA GLU A 144 18.64 15.63 -10.18
C GLU A 144 17.66 16.81 -9.97
N ASP A 145 16.62 16.95 -10.78
CA ASP A 145 15.65 18.04 -10.68
C ASP A 145 14.58 17.83 -9.58
N TYR A 146 14.54 16.64 -8.97
CA TYR A 146 13.47 16.27 -8.05
C TYR A 146 13.91 16.24 -6.58
N MET A 147 13.56 17.29 -5.83
CA MET A 147 13.77 17.35 -4.37
C MET A 147 12.81 16.46 -3.57
N ASN A 148 11.66 16.10 -4.14
CA ASN A 148 10.62 15.34 -3.47
C ASN A 148 9.99 14.37 -4.46
N VAL A 149 10.09 13.06 -4.20
CA VAL A 149 9.47 12.05 -5.04
C VAL A 149 8.63 11.14 -4.17
N ILE A 150 7.36 10.98 -4.53
CA ILE A 150 6.46 9.99 -3.95
C ILE A 150 6.06 9.05 -5.07
N SER A 151 6.36 7.77 -4.90
CA SER A 151 5.93 6.71 -5.80
C SER A 151 5.14 5.67 -5.02
N SER A 152 4.16 5.06 -5.65
CA SER A 152 3.41 3.99 -5.00
C SER A 152 2.99 2.92 -6.00
N PHE A 153 2.91 1.68 -5.52
CA PHE A 153 2.44 0.56 -6.32
C PHE A 153 1.71 -0.45 -5.43
N THR A 154 0.81 -1.21 -6.05
CA THR A 154 0.03 -2.24 -5.36
C THR A 154 0.57 -3.62 -5.68
N LEU A 155 0.74 -4.44 -4.65
CA LEU A 155 1.04 -5.86 -4.73
C LEU A 155 -0.25 -6.64 -4.52
N LYS A 156 -0.62 -7.45 -5.51
CA LYS A 156 -1.86 -8.24 -5.51
C LYS A 156 -1.54 -9.71 -5.68
N CYS A 157 -2.29 -10.56 -4.96
CA CYS A 157 -2.25 -12.02 -5.06
C CYS A 157 -3.62 -12.63 -5.37
#